data_AF-A0A0D8XNF2-F1
#
_entry.id   AF-A0A0D8XNF2-F1
#
_cell.length_a   1.000
_cell.length_b   1.000
_cell.length_c   1.000
_cell.angle_alpha   90.00
_cell.angle_beta   90.00
_cell.angle_gamma   90.00
#
_symmetry.space_group_name_H-M   'P 1'
#
loop_
_entity.id
_entity.type
_entity.pdbx_description
1 polymer ?
#
loop_
_entity_poly.entity_id
_entity_poly.type
_entity_poly.pdbx_seq_one_letter_code
_entity_poly.pdbx_strand_id
1 'polypeptide(L)'
;MQMNDSQLIDFVKSNFSTENFEHDGSVAVSLFLRLYSKYCQSINGRDKEVIQKLESTEVLLQQKRPTKVLSDLFALYISCYPLRSNRDWRNVIHWSISHFSDDGMNIFFRSQIGDFLCLTEDSDEIQLFLPTVVKLFCCINCTHVRNEAARVIMSFTEHLNVDQIHRVVSSVQSSDMDGDVVYQVAVKLRPEMSLVDDLSPSKWKRETVRCRIIVKLLLQSSSNCNLSDLLDAVFMSPSANLRLFVDVFEMLDDVVCMHIFHLVLSIYKVIKVRYFDKSVCIFQYFRFYFTFLIISSNDIWNLNLF
;
A
#
# COMPACT_ATOMS: atom_id res chain seq x y z
N MET A 1 -9.70 -27.30 4.74
CA MET A 1 -10.54 -28.29 5.44
C MET A 1 -11.97 -28.10 4.94
N GLN A 2 -12.42 -28.94 4.01
CA GLN A 2 -13.77 -28.85 3.44
C GLN A 2 -14.81 -29.23 4.50
N MET A 3 -15.82 -28.39 4.73
CA MET A 3 -16.98 -28.74 5.54
C MET A 3 -17.90 -29.63 4.70
N ASN A 4 -17.68 -30.95 4.76
CA ASN A 4 -18.56 -31.95 4.12
C ASN A 4 -19.55 -32.59 5.11
N ASP A 5 -19.63 -32.06 6.34
CA ASP A 5 -20.52 -32.59 7.38
C ASP A 5 -21.88 -31.88 7.30
N SER A 6 -22.90 -32.61 6.84
CA SER A 6 -24.27 -32.12 6.73
C SER A 6 -24.86 -31.70 8.07
N GLN A 7 -24.50 -32.36 9.17
CA GLN A 7 -24.99 -32.02 10.51
C GLN A 7 -24.43 -30.67 10.97
N LEU A 8 -23.17 -30.40 10.64
CA LEU A 8 -22.52 -29.12 10.96
C LEU A 8 -23.09 -27.99 10.10
N ILE A 9 -23.40 -28.26 8.82
CA ILE A 9 -24.07 -27.30 7.94
C ILE A 9 -25.46 -26.96 8.48
N ASP A 10 -26.26 -27.96 8.85
CA ASP A 10 -27.60 -27.77 9.40
C ASP A 10 -27.55 -27.05 10.75
N PHE A 11 -26.58 -27.38 11.60
CA PHE A 11 -26.32 -26.67 12.85
C PHE A 11 -26.01 -25.19 12.61
N VAL A 12 -25.10 -24.88 11.68
CA VAL A 12 -24.74 -23.49 11.35
C VAL A 12 -25.95 -22.76 10.78
N LYS A 13 -26.69 -23.37 9.84
CA LYS A 13 -27.90 -22.77 9.27
C LYS A 13 -28.94 -22.47 10.33
N SER A 14 -29.23 -23.43 11.20
CA SER A 14 -30.26 -23.33 12.25
C SER A 14 -29.91 -22.25 13.26
N ASN A 15 -28.72 -22.31 13.86
CA ASN A 15 -28.33 -21.33 14.88
C ASN A 15 -28.22 -19.92 14.30
N PHE A 16 -27.63 -19.75 13.11
CA PHE A 16 -27.52 -18.43 12.49
C PHE A 16 -28.89 -17.85 12.07
N SER A 17 -29.91 -18.70 11.87
CA SER A 17 -31.29 -18.26 11.63
C SER A 17 -32.02 -17.81 12.90
N THR A 18 -31.65 -18.34 14.06
CA THR A 18 -32.32 -18.08 15.33
C THR A 18 -31.58 -17.09 16.23
N GLU A 19 -30.32 -16.78 15.90
CA GLU A 19 -29.46 -15.93 16.71
C GLU A 19 -29.97 -14.49 16.75
N ASN A 20 -30.05 -13.93 17.95
CA ASN A 20 -30.35 -12.52 18.14
C ASN A 20 -29.04 -11.79 18.33
N PHE A 21 -28.44 -11.41 17.20
CA PHE A 21 -27.18 -10.66 17.14
C PHE A 21 -27.16 -9.39 17.99
N GLU A 22 -28.29 -8.88 18.48
CA GLU A 22 -28.37 -7.76 19.42
C GLU A 22 -28.11 -8.17 20.88
N HIS A 23 -28.54 -9.36 21.29
CA HIS A 23 -28.52 -9.81 22.68
C HIS A 23 -27.41 -10.82 23.00
N ASP A 24 -26.85 -11.44 21.96
CA ASP A 24 -25.88 -12.53 22.14
C ASP A 24 -24.47 -12.05 22.50
N GLY A 25 -23.78 -12.88 23.29
CA GLY A 25 -22.44 -12.61 23.81
C GLY A 25 -21.39 -12.59 22.71
N SER A 26 -20.40 -11.68 22.83
CA SER A 26 -19.41 -11.42 21.78
C SER A 26 -18.62 -12.66 21.31
N VAL A 27 -18.36 -13.62 22.21
CA VAL A 27 -17.64 -14.86 21.86
C VAL A 27 -18.49 -15.76 20.97
N ALA A 28 -19.78 -15.91 21.28
CA ALA A 28 -20.71 -16.73 20.49
C ALA A 28 -20.87 -16.13 19.09
N VAL A 29 -21.11 -14.82 19.00
CA VAL A 29 -21.22 -14.09 17.72
C VAL A 29 -19.96 -14.28 16.87
N SER A 30 -18.77 -14.09 17.45
CA SER A 30 -17.49 -14.32 16.73
C SER A 30 -17.34 -15.75 16.20
N LEU A 31 -17.75 -16.77 16.97
CA LEU A 31 -17.70 -18.16 16.52
C LEU A 31 -18.68 -18.40 15.38
N PHE A 32 -19.91 -17.89 15.50
CA PHE A 32 -20.93 -18.01 14.46
C PHE A 32 -20.50 -17.34 13.16
N LEU A 33 -19.95 -16.12 13.20
CA LEU A 33 -19.44 -15.43 12.02
C LEU A 33 -18.36 -16.25 11.28
N ARG A 34 -17.43 -16.87 12.02
CA ARG A 34 -16.37 -17.71 11.42
C ARG A 34 -16.90 -19.01 10.84
N LEU A 35 -17.82 -19.68 11.54
CA LEU A 35 -18.46 -20.91 11.04
C LEU A 35 -19.28 -20.61 9.79
N TYR A 36 -20.02 -19.51 9.80
CA TYR A 36 -20.82 -19.06 8.67
C TYR A 36 -19.95 -18.69 7.47
N SER A 37 -18.83 -18.00 7.68
CA SER A 37 -17.86 -17.71 6.62
C SER A 37 -17.33 -18.97 5.94
N LYS A 38 -16.96 -20.00 6.72
CA LYS A 38 -16.54 -21.29 6.17
C LYS A 38 -17.66 -22.00 5.40
N TYR A 39 -18.88 -21.91 5.91
CA TYR A 39 -20.05 -22.44 5.21
C TYR A 39 -20.26 -21.74 3.86
N CYS A 40 -20.28 -20.41 3.82
CA CYS A 40 -20.43 -19.63 2.59
C CYS A 40 -19.36 -19.98 1.52
N GLN A 41 -18.12 -20.18 1.94
CA GLN A 41 -17.03 -20.59 1.04
C GLN A 41 -17.19 -22.01 0.46
N SER A 42 -18.00 -22.86 1.08
CA SER A 42 -18.27 -24.23 0.61
C SER A 42 -19.42 -24.32 -0.41
N ILE A 43 -20.16 -23.23 -0.63
CA ILE A 43 -21.34 -23.20 -1.50
C ILE A 43 -20.93 -22.84 -2.92
N ASN A 44 -21.39 -23.63 -3.89
CA ASN A 44 -21.23 -23.33 -5.30
C ASN A 44 -22.43 -22.49 -5.78
N GLY A 45 -22.30 -21.16 -5.76
CA GLY A 45 -23.26 -20.24 -6.37
C GLY A 45 -23.96 -19.28 -5.40
N ARG A 46 -24.84 -18.44 -5.94
CA ARG A 46 -25.61 -17.44 -5.19
C ARG A 46 -26.86 -18.05 -4.57
N ASP A 47 -26.76 -18.46 -3.31
CA ASP A 47 -27.91 -18.89 -2.51
C ASP A 47 -28.62 -17.66 -1.90
N LYS A 48 -29.93 -17.51 -2.16
CA LYS A 48 -30.73 -16.39 -1.66
C LYS A 48 -30.80 -16.36 -0.13
N GLU A 49 -30.87 -17.53 0.52
CA GLU A 49 -30.91 -17.61 1.98
C GLU A 49 -29.59 -17.09 2.58
N VAL A 50 -28.47 -17.35 1.90
CA VAL A 50 -27.16 -16.88 2.34
C VAL A 50 -27.03 -15.37 2.20
N ILE A 51 -27.51 -14.82 1.09
CA ILE A 51 -27.52 -13.37 0.86
C ILE A 51 -28.33 -12.64 1.93
N GLN A 52 -29.53 -13.12 2.23
CA GLN A 52 -30.40 -12.51 3.26
C GLN A 52 -29.77 -12.58 4.66
N LYS A 53 -29.12 -13.70 4.99
CA LYS A 53 -28.42 -13.85 6.27
C LYS A 53 -27.17 -12.98 6.35
N LEU A 54 -26.43 -12.80 5.26
CA LEU A 54 -25.31 -11.85 5.23
C LEU A 54 -25.80 -10.43 5.50
N GLU A 55 -26.91 -10.03 4.88
CA GLU A 55 -27.52 -8.71 5.11
C GLU A 55 -27.98 -8.54 6.57
N SER A 56 -28.57 -9.56 7.19
CA SER A 56 -29.02 -9.45 8.59
C SER A 56 -27.87 -9.23 9.57
N THR A 57 -26.64 -9.66 9.25
CA THR A 57 -25.47 -9.37 10.11
C THR A 57 -25.07 -7.90 10.13
N GLU A 58 -25.54 -7.07 9.20
CA GLU A 58 -25.21 -5.62 9.16
C GLU A 58 -25.71 -4.88 10.41
N VAL A 59 -26.70 -5.43 11.12
CA VAL A 59 -27.15 -4.91 12.43
C VAL A 59 -25.99 -4.79 13.43
N LEU A 60 -24.98 -5.68 13.33
CA LEU A 60 -23.81 -5.67 14.19
C LEU A 60 -22.93 -4.41 14.00
N LEU A 61 -23.00 -3.77 12.83
CA LEU A 61 -22.27 -2.52 12.55
C LEU A 61 -22.86 -1.32 13.30
N GLN A 62 -24.16 -1.36 13.60
CA GLN A 62 -24.85 -0.29 14.34
C GLN A 62 -24.64 -0.39 15.85
N GLN A 63 -24.06 -1.50 16.32
CA GLN A 63 -23.89 -1.80 17.72
C GLN A 63 -22.45 -1.51 18.17
N LYS A 64 -22.30 -1.10 19.44
CA LYS A 64 -20.97 -0.93 20.05
C LYS A 64 -20.37 -2.30 20.38
N ARG A 65 -19.85 -2.99 19.36
CA ARG A 65 -19.24 -4.32 19.48
C ARG A 65 -17.72 -4.23 19.69
N PRO A 66 -17.11 -5.21 20.38
CA PRO A 66 -15.65 -5.26 20.48
C PRO A 66 -15.00 -5.39 19.11
N THR A 67 -13.80 -4.81 18.93
CA THR A 67 -13.06 -4.83 17.66
C THR A 67 -12.85 -6.24 17.12
N LYS A 68 -12.77 -7.25 18.00
CA LYS A 68 -12.61 -8.65 17.56
C LYS A 68 -13.84 -9.18 16.82
N VAL A 69 -15.04 -8.82 17.27
CA VAL A 69 -16.30 -9.20 16.59
C VAL A 69 -16.38 -8.51 15.24
N LEU A 70 -16.08 -7.21 15.18
CA LEU A 70 -16.06 -6.45 13.93
C LEU A 70 -15.00 -7.00 12.95
N SER A 71 -13.85 -7.42 13.45
CA SER A 71 -12.80 -8.07 12.64
C SER A 71 -13.26 -9.41 12.04
N ASP A 72 -13.97 -10.24 12.83
CA ASP A 72 -14.54 -11.49 12.33
C ASP A 72 -15.69 -11.22 11.33
N LEU A 73 -16.45 -10.13 11.52
CA LEU A 73 -17.51 -9.69 10.62
C LEU A 73 -16.97 -9.22 9.26
N PHE A 74 -15.90 -8.40 9.26
CA PHE A 74 -15.27 -7.98 8.00
C PHE A 74 -14.58 -9.14 7.29
N ALA A 75 -14.02 -10.10 8.02
CA ALA A 75 -13.49 -11.33 7.42
C ALA A 75 -14.60 -12.13 6.71
N LEU A 76 -15.81 -12.19 7.29
CA LEU A 76 -16.98 -12.75 6.64
C LEU A 76 -17.35 -11.97 5.38
N TYR A 77 -17.47 -10.64 5.45
CA TYR A 77 -17.82 -9.80 4.30
C TYR A 77 -16.85 -9.90 3.15
N ILE A 78 -15.54 -9.83 3.41
CA ILE A 78 -14.49 -10.00 2.39
C ILE A 78 -14.62 -11.38 1.73
N SER A 79 -14.75 -12.44 2.53
CA SER A 79 -14.84 -13.82 2.02
C SER A 79 -16.10 -14.07 1.19
N CYS A 80 -17.18 -13.37 1.51
CA CYS A 80 -18.50 -13.57 0.91
C CYS A 80 -18.86 -12.47 -0.08
N TYR A 81 -17.94 -11.54 -0.36
CA TYR A 81 -18.19 -10.40 -1.24
C TYR A 81 -18.82 -10.80 -2.58
N PRO A 82 -18.34 -11.85 -3.30
CA PRO A 82 -18.89 -12.25 -4.60
C PRO A 82 -20.31 -12.84 -4.56
N LEU A 83 -20.81 -13.18 -3.37
CA LEU A 83 -22.13 -13.81 -3.19
C LEU A 83 -23.27 -12.79 -3.33
N ARG A 84 -23.03 -11.51 -3.06
CA ARG A 84 -24.01 -10.41 -3.16
C ARG A 84 -23.77 -9.57 -4.41
N SER A 85 -24.77 -8.80 -4.83
CA SER A 85 -24.58 -7.83 -5.90
C SER A 85 -23.81 -6.62 -5.34
N ASN A 86 -23.03 -5.94 -6.18
CA ASN A 86 -22.18 -4.83 -5.73
C ASN A 86 -22.97 -3.72 -5.00
N ARG A 87 -24.19 -3.44 -5.43
CA ARG A 87 -25.08 -2.43 -4.82
C ARG A 87 -25.59 -2.80 -3.43
N ASP A 88 -25.60 -4.09 -3.10
CA ASP A 88 -26.10 -4.58 -1.82
C ASP A 88 -25.14 -4.26 -0.66
N TRP A 89 -23.87 -3.92 -0.97
CA TRP A 89 -22.84 -3.60 0.00
C TRP A 89 -22.82 -2.13 0.44
N ARG A 90 -23.69 -1.28 -0.11
CA ARG A 90 -23.71 0.18 0.12
C ARG A 90 -23.67 0.55 1.61
N ASN A 91 -24.46 -0.10 2.46
CA ASN A 91 -24.48 0.17 3.90
C ASN A 91 -23.11 -0.09 4.56
N VAL A 92 -22.48 -1.21 4.21
CA VAL A 92 -21.17 -1.60 4.74
C VAL A 92 -20.08 -0.66 4.23
N ILE A 93 -20.15 -0.22 2.97
CA ILE A 93 -19.25 0.79 2.39
C ILE A 93 -19.38 2.11 3.15
N HIS A 94 -20.60 2.62 3.34
CA HIS A 94 -20.80 3.86 4.08
C HIS A 94 -20.31 3.77 5.53
N TRP A 95 -20.62 2.66 6.21
CA TRP A 95 -20.13 2.44 7.57
C TRP A 95 -18.61 2.43 7.63
N SER A 96 -17.97 1.71 6.70
CA SER A 96 -16.52 1.57 6.55
C SER A 96 -15.84 2.94 6.45
N ILE A 97 -16.37 3.81 5.59
CA ILE A 97 -15.82 5.14 5.32
C ILE A 97 -16.03 6.07 6.51
N SER A 98 -17.20 5.99 7.15
CA SER A 98 -17.54 6.82 8.32
C SER A 98 -16.62 6.54 9.51
N HIS A 99 -16.17 5.30 9.65
CA HIS A 99 -15.27 4.89 10.72
C HIS A 99 -13.82 4.90 10.28
N PHE A 100 -13.49 5.01 8.99
CA PHE A 100 -12.12 4.83 8.47
C PHE A 100 -11.05 5.69 9.16
N SER A 101 -11.41 6.82 9.76
CA SER A 101 -10.54 7.71 10.53
C SER A 101 -10.62 7.59 12.05
N ASP A 102 -11.48 6.72 12.60
CA ASP A 102 -11.69 6.60 14.04
C ASP A 102 -10.39 6.17 14.75
N ASP A 103 -9.97 6.96 15.74
CA ASP A 103 -8.77 6.72 16.54
C ASP A 103 -8.90 5.48 17.43
N GLY A 104 -10.13 5.06 17.77
CA GLY A 104 -10.40 3.86 18.55
C GLY A 104 -10.15 2.56 17.79
N MET A 105 -9.93 2.61 16.47
CA MET A 105 -9.71 1.43 15.65
C MET A 105 -8.23 1.06 15.51
N ASN A 106 -7.93 -0.19 15.84
CA ASN A 106 -6.60 -0.74 15.65
C ASN A 106 -6.22 -0.85 14.16
N ILE A 107 -4.92 -0.90 13.89
CA ILE A 107 -4.35 -0.90 12.54
C ILE A 107 -4.82 -2.12 11.73
N PHE A 108 -4.92 -3.30 12.35
CA PHE A 108 -5.33 -4.53 11.67
C PHE A 108 -6.77 -4.46 11.15
N PHE A 109 -7.69 -3.96 11.98
CA PHE A 109 -9.08 -3.82 11.59
C PHE A 109 -9.25 -2.76 10.51
N ARG A 110 -8.50 -1.65 10.59
CA ARG A 110 -8.48 -0.64 9.52
C ARG A 110 -7.99 -1.23 8.19
N SER A 111 -7.00 -2.12 8.23
CA SER A 111 -6.56 -2.85 7.04
C SER A 111 -7.66 -3.75 6.48
N GLN A 112 -8.45 -4.44 7.31
CA GLN A 112 -9.60 -5.21 6.82
C GLN A 112 -10.69 -4.32 6.19
N ILE A 113 -10.93 -3.13 6.74
CA ILE A 113 -11.84 -2.16 6.12
C ILE A 113 -11.32 -1.76 4.73
N GLY A 114 -10.03 -1.45 4.62
CA GLY A 114 -9.41 -1.15 3.33
C GLY A 114 -9.49 -2.30 2.34
N ASP A 115 -9.26 -3.55 2.78
CA ASP A 115 -9.39 -4.74 1.94
C ASP A 115 -10.82 -4.88 1.40
N PHE A 116 -11.82 -4.67 2.26
CA PHE A 116 -13.23 -4.69 1.84
C PHE A 116 -13.54 -3.59 0.82
N LEU A 117 -13.12 -2.34 1.07
CA LEU A 117 -13.37 -1.24 0.14
C LEU A 117 -12.74 -1.49 -1.23
N CYS A 118 -11.54 -2.08 -1.28
CA CYS A 118 -10.85 -2.44 -2.51
C CYS A 118 -11.57 -3.51 -3.36
N LEU A 119 -12.55 -4.23 -2.80
CA LEU A 119 -13.39 -5.18 -3.55
C LEU A 119 -14.53 -4.49 -4.31
N THR A 120 -14.77 -3.20 -4.07
CA THR A 120 -15.87 -2.49 -4.73
C THR A 120 -15.61 -2.36 -6.22
N GLU A 121 -16.52 -2.91 -7.03
CA GLU A 121 -16.44 -2.83 -8.50
C GLU A 121 -17.49 -1.88 -9.12
N ASP A 122 -18.53 -1.51 -8.36
CA ASP A 122 -19.57 -0.59 -8.85
C ASP A 122 -19.03 0.84 -8.91
N SER A 123 -18.92 1.37 -10.13
CA SER A 123 -18.38 2.71 -10.38
C SER A 123 -19.18 3.82 -9.68
N ASP A 124 -20.50 3.68 -9.58
CA ASP A 124 -21.34 4.68 -8.90
C ASP A 124 -20.98 4.72 -7.40
N GLU A 125 -20.83 3.55 -6.76
CA GLU A 125 -20.40 3.46 -5.36
C GLU A 125 -18.98 3.98 -5.16
N ILE A 126 -18.04 3.65 -6.06
CA ILE A 126 -16.66 4.17 -6.02
C ILE A 126 -16.66 5.69 -6.06
N GLN A 127 -17.43 6.29 -6.97
CA GLN A 127 -17.53 7.75 -7.09
C GLN A 127 -18.14 8.41 -5.84
N LEU A 128 -18.99 7.70 -5.08
CA LEU A 128 -19.55 8.21 -3.83
C LEU A 128 -18.53 8.23 -2.69
N PHE A 129 -17.72 7.19 -2.51
CA PHE A 129 -16.83 7.11 -1.35
C PHE A 129 -15.40 7.64 -1.60
N LEU A 130 -14.88 7.50 -2.83
CA LEU A 130 -13.49 7.84 -3.16
C LEU A 130 -13.11 9.30 -2.83
N PRO A 131 -13.97 10.32 -3.05
CA PRO A 131 -13.67 11.70 -2.63
C PRO A 131 -13.41 11.82 -1.12
N THR A 132 -14.12 11.03 -0.30
CA THR A 132 -13.91 10.99 1.14
C THR A 132 -12.55 10.38 1.46
N VAL A 133 -12.19 9.25 0.83
CA VAL A 133 -10.87 8.62 1.02
C VAL A 133 -9.73 9.57 0.63
N VAL A 134 -9.86 10.28 -0.49
CA VAL A 134 -8.89 11.31 -0.92
C VAL A 134 -8.77 12.41 0.14
N LYS A 135 -9.89 12.88 0.71
CA LYS A 135 -9.87 13.86 1.79
C LYS A 135 -9.17 13.32 3.04
N LEU A 136 -9.42 12.07 3.43
CA LEU A 136 -8.76 11.44 4.57
C LEU A 136 -7.24 11.37 4.36
N PHE A 137 -6.81 10.95 3.18
CA PHE A 137 -5.41 10.91 2.79
C PHE A 137 -4.74 12.30 2.89
N CYS A 138 -5.38 13.34 2.35
CA CYS A 138 -4.81 14.69 2.31
C CYS A 138 -4.79 15.38 3.68
N CYS A 139 -5.83 15.20 4.50
CA CYS A 139 -6.08 16.06 5.66
C CYS A 139 -5.73 15.44 7.02
N ILE A 140 -5.71 14.11 7.16
CA ILE A 140 -5.52 13.47 8.48
C ILE A 140 -4.04 13.32 8.80
N ASN A 141 -3.61 13.75 9.99
CA ASN A 141 -2.23 13.60 10.44
C ASN A 141 -1.97 12.29 11.20
N CYS A 142 -2.41 11.17 10.63
CA CYS A 142 -2.16 9.83 11.16
C CYS A 142 -1.61 8.95 10.05
N THR A 143 -0.36 8.50 10.20
CA THR A 143 0.38 7.72 9.19
C THR A 143 -0.35 6.44 8.81
N HIS A 144 -0.98 5.76 9.77
CA HIS A 144 -1.72 4.53 9.48
C HIS A 144 -2.96 4.79 8.63
N VAL A 145 -3.72 5.85 8.93
CA VAL A 145 -4.89 6.23 8.11
C VAL A 145 -4.48 6.61 6.70
N ARG A 146 -3.41 7.39 6.57
CA ARG A 146 -2.88 7.81 5.26
C ARG A 146 -2.42 6.63 4.42
N ASN A 147 -1.70 5.68 5.01
CA ASN A 147 -1.22 4.50 4.28
C ASN A 147 -2.38 3.61 3.81
N GLU A 148 -3.38 3.40 4.67
CA GLU A 148 -4.58 2.64 4.30
C GLU A 148 -5.41 3.37 3.23
N ALA A 149 -5.60 4.69 3.37
CA ALA A 149 -6.26 5.50 2.35
C ALA A 149 -5.49 5.49 1.03
N ALA A 150 -4.16 5.53 1.06
CA ALA A 150 -3.32 5.39 -0.13
C ALA A 150 -3.52 4.04 -0.81
N ARG A 151 -3.63 2.94 -0.06
CA ARG A 151 -3.91 1.61 -0.62
C ARG A 151 -5.27 1.57 -1.32
N VAL A 152 -6.30 2.17 -0.73
CA VAL A 152 -7.63 2.28 -1.37
C VAL A 152 -7.55 3.16 -2.63
N ILE A 153 -6.89 4.32 -2.58
CA ILE A 153 -6.69 5.20 -3.75
C ILE A 153 -5.93 4.47 -4.86
N MET A 154 -4.92 3.66 -4.52
CA MET A 154 -4.13 2.88 -5.48
C MET A 154 -5.00 1.90 -6.29
N SER A 155 -5.99 1.29 -5.66
CA SER A 155 -6.93 0.37 -6.31
C SER A 155 -7.87 1.08 -7.29
N PHE A 156 -8.11 2.37 -7.09
CA PHE A 156 -9.11 3.16 -7.84
C PHE A 156 -8.52 4.36 -8.58
N THR A 157 -7.24 4.30 -9.00
CA THR A 157 -6.58 5.40 -9.71
C THR A 157 -7.34 5.87 -10.95
N GLU A 158 -7.92 4.93 -11.69
CA GLU A 158 -8.69 5.22 -12.93
C GLU A 158 -10.00 5.99 -12.67
N HIS A 159 -10.45 6.05 -11.41
CA HIS A 159 -11.69 6.72 -11.02
C HIS A 159 -11.46 8.14 -10.48
N LEU A 160 -10.21 8.57 -10.34
CA LEU A 160 -9.87 9.90 -9.83
C LEU A 160 -9.96 10.94 -10.93
N ASN A 161 -10.56 12.09 -10.61
CA ASN A 161 -10.53 13.26 -11.48
C ASN A 161 -9.21 14.06 -11.31
N VAL A 162 -8.98 14.98 -12.24
CA VAL A 162 -7.75 15.82 -12.28
C VAL A 162 -7.54 16.59 -10.98
N ASP A 163 -8.59 17.13 -10.37
CA ASP A 163 -8.50 17.88 -9.12
C ASP A 163 -8.08 16.99 -7.94
N GLN A 164 -8.61 15.77 -7.88
CA GLN A 164 -8.24 14.77 -6.87
C GLN A 164 -6.79 14.33 -7.04
N ILE A 165 -6.36 14.07 -8.28
CA ILE A 165 -4.96 13.75 -8.61
C ILE A 165 -4.04 14.87 -8.13
N HIS A 166 -4.36 16.12 -8.47
CA HIS A 166 -3.57 17.28 -8.06
C HIS A 166 -3.50 17.43 -6.54
N ARG A 167 -4.61 17.22 -5.83
CA ARG A 167 -4.65 17.26 -4.34
C ARG A 167 -3.78 16.17 -3.72
N VAL A 168 -3.83 14.95 -4.24
CA VAL A 168 -3.01 13.83 -3.75
C VAL A 168 -1.53 14.14 -3.93
N VAL A 169 -1.10 14.51 -5.15
CA VAL A 169 0.30 14.82 -5.45
C VAL A 169 0.79 16.00 -4.60
N SER A 170 0.01 17.08 -4.53
CA SER A 170 0.37 18.26 -3.74
C SER A 170 0.45 17.95 -2.25
N SER A 171 -0.39 17.05 -1.73
CA SER A 171 -0.32 16.61 -0.33
C SER A 171 0.94 15.82 -0.05
N VAL A 172 1.39 14.96 -0.98
CA VAL A 172 2.65 14.22 -0.86
C VAL A 172 3.86 15.16 -0.91
N GLN A 173 3.82 16.19 -1.75
CA GLN A 173 4.86 17.21 -1.86
C GLN A 173 4.96 18.09 -0.59
N SER A 174 3.82 18.53 -0.06
CA SER A 174 3.76 19.56 0.99
C SER A 174 3.65 19.04 2.43
N SER A 175 3.40 17.74 2.64
CA SER A 175 3.21 17.16 3.97
C SER A 175 4.34 16.22 4.37
N ASP A 176 4.45 15.94 5.67
CA ASP A 176 5.32 14.88 6.19
C ASP A 176 4.66 13.51 5.98
N MET A 177 4.53 13.11 4.71
CA MET A 177 4.03 11.79 4.35
C MET A 177 5.15 10.76 4.47
N ASP A 178 4.81 9.57 4.95
CA ASP A 178 5.70 8.41 4.90
C ASP A 178 4.92 7.12 4.62
N GLY A 179 5.50 6.26 3.79
CA GLY A 179 4.90 5.01 3.36
C GLY A 179 5.17 4.67 1.91
N ASP A 180 5.58 3.43 1.65
CA ASP A 180 5.90 2.98 0.30
C ASP A 180 4.69 3.10 -0.65
N VAL A 181 3.51 2.71 -0.17
CA VAL A 181 2.23 2.79 -0.93
C VAL A 181 1.88 4.24 -1.27
N VAL A 182 2.12 5.19 -0.36
CA VAL A 182 1.92 6.63 -0.60
C VAL A 182 2.74 7.08 -1.80
N TYR A 183 4.01 6.71 -1.83
CA TYR A 183 4.91 7.09 -2.91
C TYR A 183 4.51 6.41 -4.22
N GLN A 184 4.12 5.14 -4.18
CA GLN A 184 3.61 4.44 -5.37
C GLN A 184 2.36 5.12 -5.93
N VAL A 185 1.42 5.57 -5.09
CA VAL A 185 0.22 6.28 -5.54
C VAL A 185 0.59 7.55 -6.29
N ALA A 186 1.47 8.39 -5.72
CA ALA A 186 1.87 9.63 -6.35
C ALA A 186 2.50 9.41 -7.74
N VAL A 187 3.35 8.40 -7.86
CA VAL A 187 3.99 8.02 -9.12
C VAL A 187 2.97 7.48 -10.12
N LYS A 188 2.07 6.59 -9.71
CA LYS A 188 1.02 6.04 -10.58
C LYS A 188 0.06 7.10 -11.11
N LEU A 189 -0.26 8.11 -10.28
CA LEU A 189 -1.15 9.21 -10.66
C LEU A 189 -0.49 10.29 -11.51
N ARG A 190 0.85 10.34 -11.54
CA ARG A 190 1.62 11.36 -12.26
C ARG A 190 2.95 10.78 -12.75
N PRO A 191 2.95 9.80 -13.67
CA PRO A 191 4.18 9.17 -14.16
C PRO A 191 5.07 10.13 -14.96
N GLU A 192 4.52 11.22 -15.48
CA GLU A 192 5.19 12.23 -16.32
C GLU A 192 5.88 13.36 -15.53
N MET A 193 6.06 13.20 -14.22
CA MET A 193 6.71 14.18 -13.35
C MET A 193 8.11 14.58 -13.88
N SER A 194 8.37 15.88 -13.98
CA SER A 194 9.65 16.43 -14.48
C SER A 194 10.48 17.12 -13.40
N LEU A 195 11.81 17.14 -13.57
CA LEU A 195 12.76 17.81 -12.66
C LEU A 195 12.59 19.32 -12.58
N VAL A 196 12.10 19.94 -13.66
CA VAL A 196 11.92 21.40 -13.74
C VAL A 196 10.63 21.84 -13.05
N ASP A 197 9.63 20.95 -12.97
CA ASP A 197 8.32 21.26 -12.42
C ASP A 197 8.01 20.45 -11.16
N ASP A 198 7.34 19.30 -11.29
CA ASP A 198 6.83 18.50 -10.16
C ASP A 198 7.91 17.99 -9.20
N LEU A 199 9.11 17.67 -9.70
CA LEU A 199 10.23 17.15 -8.93
C LEU A 199 11.25 18.24 -8.56
N SER A 200 10.92 19.51 -8.81
CA SER A 200 11.74 20.64 -8.41
C SER A 200 11.87 20.67 -6.87
N PRO A 201 13.09 20.79 -6.31
CA PRO A 201 13.31 20.77 -4.87
C PRO A 201 12.44 21.76 -4.08
N SER A 202 12.05 22.90 -4.69
CA SER A 202 11.23 23.92 -4.03
C SER A 202 9.79 23.49 -3.74
N LYS A 203 9.26 22.46 -4.42
CA LYS A 203 7.91 21.94 -4.17
C LYS A 203 7.85 20.96 -2.99
N TRP A 204 8.98 20.39 -2.58
CA TRP A 204 9.00 19.28 -1.64
C TRP A 204 9.40 19.73 -0.25
N LYS A 205 8.53 19.47 0.72
CA LYS A 205 8.82 19.70 2.14
C LYS A 205 9.98 18.82 2.63
N ARG A 206 10.07 17.59 2.11
CA ARG A 206 11.10 16.61 2.50
C ARG A 206 11.83 16.08 1.27
N GLU A 207 13.12 16.38 1.24
CA GLU A 207 14.01 15.91 0.18
C GLU A 207 14.10 14.37 0.11
N THR A 208 14.06 13.68 1.25
CA THR A 208 14.00 12.21 1.28
C THR A 208 12.79 11.64 0.55
N VAL A 209 11.65 12.31 0.62
CA VAL A 209 10.41 11.89 -0.06
C VAL A 209 10.54 12.13 -1.56
N ARG A 210 11.04 13.31 -1.95
CA ARG A 210 11.33 13.63 -3.36
C ARG A 210 12.23 12.57 -4.00
N CYS A 211 13.33 12.19 -3.35
CA CYS A 211 14.22 11.14 -3.85
C CYS A 211 13.51 9.78 -3.97
N ARG A 212 12.67 9.39 -2.99
CA ARG A 212 11.90 8.13 -3.05
C ARG A 212 10.96 8.10 -4.25
N ILE A 213 10.32 9.24 -4.58
CA ILE A 213 9.44 9.37 -5.75
C ILE A 213 10.24 9.24 -7.04
N ILE A 214 11.40 9.91 -7.15
CA ILE A 214 12.27 9.79 -8.32
C ILE A 214 12.71 8.34 -8.52
N VAL A 215 13.17 7.66 -7.47
CA VAL A 215 13.55 6.24 -7.53
C VAL A 215 12.40 5.36 -8.00
N LYS A 216 11.17 5.63 -7.56
CA LYS A 216 9.99 4.89 -8.03
C LYS A 216 9.60 5.20 -9.48
N LEU A 217 9.75 6.44 -9.94
CA LEU A 217 9.58 6.80 -11.35
C LEU A 217 10.59 6.06 -12.25
N LEU A 218 11.83 5.95 -11.77
CA LEU A 218 12.89 5.17 -12.42
C LEU A 218 12.50 3.68 -12.51
N LEU A 219 11.99 3.09 -11.42
CA LEU A 219 11.52 1.68 -11.40
C LEU A 219 10.39 1.40 -12.39
N GLN A 220 9.51 2.35 -12.65
CA GLN A 220 8.34 2.14 -13.52
C GLN A 220 8.62 2.38 -15.00
N SER A 221 9.70 3.06 -15.34
CA SER A 221 9.95 3.52 -16.71
C SER A 221 10.98 2.62 -17.41
N SER A 222 10.50 1.64 -18.18
CA SER A 222 11.33 0.75 -19.01
C SER A 222 11.96 1.44 -20.23
N SER A 223 11.56 2.68 -20.55
CA SER A 223 12.19 3.51 -21.58
C SER A 223 12.14 4.98 -21.17
N ASN A 224 13.22 5.53 -20.61
CA ASN A 224 13.29 6.98 -20.39
C ASN A 224 14.61 7.56 -20.87
N CYS A 225 14.50 8.49 -21.81
CA CYS A 225 15.55 9.39 -22.31
C CYS A 225 16.13 10.33 -21.23
N ASN A 226 15.55 10.35 -20.03
CA ASN A 226 15.92 11.24 -18.92
C ASN A 226 16.54 10.49 -17.71
N LEU A 227 16.99 9.25 -17.90
CA LEU A 227 17.55 8.41 -16.84
C LEU A 227 18.74 9.08 -16.13
N SER A 228 19.67 9.68 -16.89
CA SER A 228 20.86 10.34 -16.34
C SER A 228 20.48 11.50 -15.41
N ASP A 229 19.57 12.37 -15.84
CA ASP A 229 19.20 13.56 -15.06
C ASP A 229 18.48 13.19 -13.76
N LEU A 230 17.61 12.18 -13.80
CA LEU A 230 16.90 11.68 -12.62
C LEU A 230 17.86 11.01 -11.62
N LEU A 231 18.82 10.23 -12.13
CA LEU A 231 19.88 9.63 -11.31
C LEU A 231 20.73 10.72 -10.66
N ASP A 232 21.18 11.72 -11.42
CA ASP A 232 21.96 12.84 -10.91
C ASP A 232 21.18 13.60 -9.82
N ALA A 233 19.88 13.81 -10.01
CA ALA A 233 19.03 14.47 -9.01
C ALA A 233 18.90 13.69 -7.69
N VAL A 234 18.99 12.35 -7.73
CA VAL A 234 19.00 11.49 -6.53
C VAL A 234 20.39 11.49 -5.89
N PHE A 235 21.43 11.29 -6.67
CA PHE A 235 22.81 11.16 -6.15
C PHE A 235 23.39 12.46 -5.63
N MET A 236 22.98 13.59 -6.19
CA MET A 236 23.40 14.92 -5.74
C MET A 236 22.53 15.43 -4.58
N SER A 237 21.50 14.67 -4.18
CA SER A 237 20.66 15.04 -3.05
C SER A 237 21.44 14.95 -1.73
N PRO A 238 21.39 15.98 -0.86
CA PRO A 238 22.02 15.94 0.46
C PRO A 238 21.34 14.93 1.40
N SER A 239 20.17 14.39 1.03
CA SER A 239 19.41 13.42 1.84
C SER A 239 19.46 11.99 1.28
N ALA A 240 20.31 11.73 0.28
CA ALA A 240 20.50 10.39 -0.25
C ALA A 240 21.09 9.47 0.83
N ASN A 241 20.31 8.50 1.29
CA ASN A 241 20.75 7.45 2.21
C ASN A 241 21.20 6.23 1.39
N LEU A 242 22.26 5.53 1.80
CA LEU A 242 22.74 4.25 1.28
C LEU A 242 21.64 3.29 0.83
N ARG A 243 20.51 3.19 1.55
CA ARG A 243 19.38 2.34 1.13
C ARG A 243 18.77 2.75 -0.22
N LEU A 244 18.64 4.05 -0.49
CA LEU A 244 18.21 4.57 -1.79
C LEU A 244 19.22 4.24 -2.90
N PHE A 245 20.51 4.16 -2.57
CA PHE A 245 21.53 3.72 -3.53
C PHE A 245 21.33 2.23 -3.87
N VAL A 246 21.19 1.36 -2.87
CA VAL A 246 20.97 -0.08 -3.11
C VAL A 246 19.74 -0.31 -3.98
N ASP A 247 18.62 0.35 -3.65
CA ASP A 247 17.38 0.25 -4.41
C ASP A 247 17.57 0.67 -5.88
N VAL A 248 18.49 1.61 -6.18
CA VAL A 248 18.83 2.05 -7.55
C VAL A 248 19.82 1.11 -8.25
N PHE A 249 20.80 0.57 -7.52
CA PHE A 249 21.82 -0.32 -8.07
C PHE A 249 21.28 -1.67 -8.50
N GLU A 250 20.32 -2.23 -7.75
CA GLU A 250 19.67 -3.50 -8.12
C GLU A 250 18.87 -3.40 -9.43
N MET A 251 18.62 -2.20 -9.96
CA MET A 251 17.86 -1.97 -11.19
C MET A 251 18.68 -1.87 -12.48
N LEU A 252 20.01 -1.80 -12.38
CA LEU A 252 20.85 -1.45 -13.52
C LEU A 252 21.34 -2.72 -14.21
N ASP A 253 20.94 -2.93 -15.47
CA ASP A 253 21.63 -3.89 -16.34
C ASP A 253 23.13 -3.55 -16.40
N ASP A 254 23.97 -4.57 -16.63
CA ASP A 254 25.45 -4.51 -16.55
C ASP A 254 26.08 -3.29 -17.26
N VAL A 255 25.43 -2.77 -18.31
CA VAL A 255 25.88 -1.61 -19.09
C VAL A 255 25.71 -0.27 -18.34
N VAL A 256 24.68 -0.12 -17.52
CA VAL A 256 24.43 1.10 -16.73
C VAL A 256 25.21 1.07 -15.41
N CYS A 257 25.52 -0.12 -14.88
CA CYS A 257 26.45 -0.30 -13.76
C CYS A 257 27.81 0.40 -13.97
N MET A 258 28.32 0.44 -15.21
CA MET A 258 29.57 1.13 -15.55
C MET A 258 29.49 2.66 -15.48
N HIS A 259 28.37 3.26 -15.88
CA HIS A 259 28.16 4.72 -15.73
C HIS A 259 28.01 5.11 -14.26
N ILE A 260 27.31 4.29 -13.47
CA ILE A 260 27.15 4.54 -12.04
C ILE A 260 28.45 4.26 -11.27
N PHE A 261 29.28 3.31 -11.69
CA PHE A 261 30.63 3.14 -11.16
C PHE A 261 31.47 4.43 -11.31
N HIS A 262 31.42 5.07 -12.48
CA HIS A 262 32.08 6.37 -12.71
C HIS A 262 31.48 7.52 -11.89
N LEU A 263 30.16 7.54 -11.71
CA LEU A 263 29.47 8.54 -10.90
C LEU A 263 29.77 8.36 -9.40
N VAL A 264 29.79 7.12 -8.90
CA VAL A 264 30.16 6.76 -7.53
C VAL A 264 31.63 7.05 -7.26
N LEU A 265 32.53 6.82 -8.22
CA LEU A 265 33.91 7.27 -8.16
C LEU A 265 34.03 8.81 -8.11
N SER A 266 33.15 9.52 -8.82
CA SER A 266 33.10 10.98 -8.82
C SER A 266 32.55 11.54 -7.50
N ILE A 267 31.52 10.90 -6.95
CA ILE A 267 30.97 11.19 -5.62
C ILE A 267 31.99 10.82 -4.53
N TYR A 268 32.72 9.71 -4.65
CA TYR A 268 33.81 9.33 -3.76
C TYR A 268 34.93 10.39 -3.78
N LYS A 269 35.28 10.92 -4.95
CA LYS A 269 36.22 12.06 -5.05
C LYS A 269 35.68 13.31 -4.33
N VAL A 270 34.39 13.61 -4.43
CA VAL A 270 33.76 14.78 -3.77
C VAL A 270 33.63 14.57 -2.25
N ILE A 271 33.26 13.37 -1.79
CA ILE A 271 33.14 13.01 -0.37
C ILE A 271 34.51 12.96 0.30
N LYS A 272 35.54 12.42 -0.39
CA LYS A 272 36.93 12.43 0.08
C LYS A 272 37.47 13.84 0.30
N VAL A 273 36.95 14.83 -0.43
CA VAL A 273 37.32 16.25 -0.25
C VAL A 273 36.55 16.92 0.90
N ARG A 274 35.32 16.49 1.23
CA ARG A 274 34.47 17.14 2.25
C ARG A 274 34.47 16.50 3.64
N TYR A 275 34.77 15.20 3.77
CA TYR A 275 34.62 14.46 5.03
C TYR A 275 35.83 13.57 5.29
N PHE A 276 36.99 14.18 5.59
CA PHE A 276 38.19 13.42 5.92
C PHE A 276 38.15 12.75 7.31
N ASP A 277 37.17 13.07 8.16
CA ASP A 277 37.26 12.76 9.61
C ASP A 277 36.23 11.75 10.15
N LYS A 278 35.40 11.13 9.30
CA LYS A 278 34.44 10.05 9.72
C LYS A 278 34.38 8.87 8.74
N SER A 279 35.52 8.50 8.19
CA SER A 279 35.68 7.65 7.00
C SER A 279 35.75 6.14 7.26
N VAL A 280 35.41 5.62 8.45
CA VAL A 280 35.54 4.17 8.75
C VAL A 280 34.35 3.35 8.23
N CYS A 281 33.12 3.84 8.32
CA CYS A 281 31.93 3.08 7.87
C CYS A 281 31.78 3.04 6.34
N ILE A 282 32.20 4.11 5.64
CA ILE A 282 32.16 4.18 4.17
C ILE A 282 33.22 3.24 3.56
N PHE A 283 34.39 3.10 4.20
CA PHE A 283 35.48 2.25 3.71
C PHE A 283 35.14 0.76 3.77
N GLN A 284 34.45 0.30 4.82
CA GLN A 284 33.99 -1.09 4.92
C GLN A 284 32.93 -1.41 3.85
N TYR A 285 32.09 -0.43 3.50
CA TYR A 285 31.06 -0.58 2.48
C TYR A 285 31.65 -0.69 1.06
N PHE A 286 32.62 0.16 0.72
CA PHE A 286 33.35 0.06 -0.56
C PHE A 286 34.14 -1.24 -0.68
N ARG A 287 34.69 -1.76 0.42
CA ARG A 287 35.39 -3.05 0.45
C ARG A 287 34.45 -4.24 0.24
N PHE A 288 33.24 -4.19 0.81
CA PHE A 288 32.20 -5.20 0.58
C PHE A 288 31.73 -5.17 -0.88
N TYR A 289 31.53 -3.98 -1.45
CA TYR A 289 31.16 -3.78 -2.86
C TYR A 289 32.25 -4.25 -3.84
N PHE A 290 33.52 -3.95 -3.57
CA PHE A 290 34.65 -4.45 -4.37
C PHE A 290 34.77 -5.98 -4.32
N THR A 291 34.51 -6.57 -3.14
CA THR A 291 34.57 -8.02 -2.97
C THR A 291 33.39 -8.69 -3.67
N PHE A 292 32.19 -8.09 -3.61
CA PHE A 292 31.02 -8.58 -4.32
C PHE A 292 31.20 -8.50 -5.84
N LEU A 293 31.67 -7.36 -6.37
CA LEU A 293 32.01 -7.20 -7.80
C LEU A 293 33.09 -8.18 -8.26
N ILE A 294 34.15 -8.39 -7.49
CA ILE A 294 35.19 -9.38 -7.84
C ILE A 294 34.62 -10.81 -7.87
N ILE A 295 33.71 -11.16 -6.96
CA ILE A 295 33.10 -12.49 -6.89
C ILE A 295 32.06 -12.70 -8.00
N SER A 296 31.27 -11.67 -8.35
CA SER A 296 30.25 -11.76 -9.41
C SER A 296 30.82 -11.58 -10.82
N SER A 297 32.01 -11.00 -10.97
CA SER A 297 32.70 -10.79 -12.26
C SER A 297 33.68 -11.91 -12.63
N ASN A 298 33.64 -13.05 -11.94
CA ASN A 298 34.62 -14.13 -12.08
C ASN A 298 34.66 -14.81 -13.46
N ASP A 299 33.90 -14.33 -14.45
CA ASP A 299 33.99 -14.78 -15.83
C ASP A 299 34.62 -13.78 -16.82
N ILE A 300 34.94 -12.51 -16.48
CA ILE A 300 35.32 -11.56 -17.55
C ILE A 300 36.60 -10.72 -17.35
N TRP A 301 37.22 -10.54 -16.18
CA TRP A 301 38.44 -9.68 -16.13
C TRP A 301 39.61 -10.25 -15.33
N ASN A 302 40.55 -10.84 -16.07
CA ASN A 302 41.98 -10.84 -15.73
C ASN A 302 42.50 -9.39 -15.77
N LEU A 303 42.34 -8.67 -14.67
CA LEU A 303 43.05 -7.41 -14.43
C LEU A 303 44.20 -7.67 -13.46
N ASN A 304 45.38 -7.87 -14.03
CA ASN A 304 46.64 -7.73 -13.31
C ASN A 304 46.73 -6.29 -12.77
N LEU A 305 46.65 -6.16 -11.44
CA LEU A 305 46.97 -4.94 -10.73
C LEU A 305 48.17 -5.21 -9.82
N PHE A 306 49.35 -4.87 -10.34
CA PHE A 306 50.44 -4.23 -9.60
C PHE A 306 50.56 -2.80 -10.12
#